data_AF-A0A8J1VZ70-F1
#
_entry.id   AF-A0A8J1VZ70-F1
#
_cell.length_a   1.000
_cell.length_b   1.000
_cell.length_c   1.000
_cell.angle_alpha   90.00
_cell.angle_beta   90.00
_cell.angle_gamma   90.00
#
_symmetry.space_group_name_H-M   'P 1'
#
loop_
_entity.id
_entity.type
_entity.pdbx_description
1 polymer ?
#
loop_
_entity_poly.entity_id
_entity_poly.type
_entity_poly.pdbx_seq_one_letter_code
_entity_poly.pdbx_strand_id
1 'polypeptide(L)'
;MSFGRTSRSSLTTQNMAATRASGPYDNADRQKRCVGLRTCALLLGHLPILLMITILPFYAIRAGDVRLPDILLSDLMALPPSRSSFPYQPLFLIGYCLFADLALWCFTQYAQWICRSHPVAKAATGVITTICVFGINLNLYLLLAFNFEESSGQAEEEAANWSLGTLFSDAPRHVFISWFIHVGAATLLFGSIGACTLLSVYILEPIAASGALEPVVDIRRRWFFSRASCYSIPVALVIRLAHLFSDRFFWAYPLLFAEIWMLACAAGVMLFGLLETMMMLDYQEPLVDCEMWQTTAKALFGASRKDFLAILTAKSPTSRTSTSKTANKTRSRSRSIVNANNTSASSKVD
;
A
#
# COMPACT_ATOMS: atom_id res chain seq x y z
N MET A 1 39.86 -31.79 -23.92
CA MET A 1 39.83 -30.54 -23.12
C MET A 1 38.77 -30.69 -22.05
N SER A 2 39.20 -30.85 -20.80
CA SER A 2 38.36 -31.13 -19.63
C SER A 2 38.18 -29.84 -18.82
N PHE A 3 36.97 -29.28 -18.80
CA PHE A 3 36.66 -28.12 -17.96
C PHE A 3 36.40 -28.58 -16.52
N GLY A 4 37.33 -28.23 -15.64
CA GLY A 4 37.23 -28.47 -14.20
C GLY A 4 36.09 -27.66 -13.57
N ARG A 5 35.12 -28.37 -13.01
CA ARG A 5 34.01 -27.82 -12.23
C ARG A 5 34.53 -27.48 -10.83
N THR A 6 34.92 -26.24 -10.59
CA THR A 6 35.33 -25.78 -9.26
C THR A 6 34.12 -25.63 -8.35
N SER A 7 33.99 -26.58 -7.42
CA SER A 7 33.03 -26.57 -6.32
C SER A 7 33.33 -25.42 -5.35
N ARG A 8 32.62 -24.30 -5.50
CA ARG A 8 32.68 -23.11 -4.62
C ARG A 8 31.35 -22.83 -3.89
N SER A 9 30.49 -23.83 -3.73
CA SER A 9 29.10 -23.63 -3.24
C SER A 9 28.83 -23.99 -1.77
N SER A 10 29.80 -24.45 -0.97
CA SER A 10 29.49 -24.96 0.38
C SER A 10 29.73 -23.98 1.54
N LEU A 11 30.57 -22.95 1.39
CA LEU A 11 30.95 -22.08 2.52
C LEU A 11 30.06 -20.84 2.69
N THR A 12 29.44 -20.33 1.63
CA THR A 12 28.55 -19.16 1.73
C THR A 12 27.20 -19.51 2.38
N THR A 13 26.75 -20.75 2.24
CA THR A 13 25.46 -21.22 2.76
C THR A 13 25.48 -21.46 4.27
N GLN A 14 26.62 -21.88 4.83
CA GLN A 14 26.76 -22.07 6.29
C GLN A 14 26.83 -20.75 7.05
N ASN A 15 27.46 -19.70 6.49
CA ASN A 15 27.55 -18.41 7.17
C ASN A 15 26.23 -17.62 7.14
N MET A 16 25.29 -17.91 6.22
CA MET A 16 23.94 -17.31 6.25
C MET A 16 22.99 -18.00 7.23
N ALA A 17 23.26 -19.26 7.60
CA ALA A 17 22.47 -19.97 8.60
C ALA A 17 22.79 -19.50 10.03
N ALA A 18 24.03 -19.08 10.30
CA ALA A 18 24.47 -18.68 11.63
C ALA A 18 24.01 -17.26 12.04
N THR A 19 23.80 -16.35 11.08
CA THR A 19 23.29 -14.98 11.36
C THR A 19 21.77 -14.90 11.48
N ARG A 20 21.06 -16.03 11.36
CA ARG A 20 19.59 -16.10 11.24
C ARG A 20 18.83 -16.15 12.57
N ALA A 21 19.50 -16.13 13.72
CA ALA A 21 18.89 -16.57 14.99
C ALA A 21 18.77 -15.52 16.11
N SER A 22 19.08 -14.23 15.90
CA SER A 22 19.04 -13.26 17.01
C SER A 22 18.57 -11.86 16.60
N GLY A 23 17.47 -11.78 15.85
CA GLY A 23 16.63 -10.59 16.00
C GLY A 23 16.13 -10.53 17.46
N PRO A 24 15.99 -9.35 18.08
CA PRO A 24 15.71 -9.18 19.52
C PRO A 24 14.34 -9.71 20.00
N TYR A 25 13.55 -10.33 19.12
CA TYR A 25 12.23 -10.84 19.43
C TYR A 25 12.24 -12.36 19.51
N ASP A 26 11.85 -12.88 20.68
CA ASP A 26 11.61 -14.30 20.91
C ASP A 26 10.54 -14.81 19.91
N ASN A 27 10.67 -16.05 19.44
CA ASN A 27 9.75 -16.65 18.47
C ASN A 27 8.30 -16.66 19.01
N ALA A 28 8.13 -16.71 20.33
CA ALA A 28 6.85 -16.63 21.00
C ALA A 28 6.18 -15.24 20.83
N ASP A 29 6.95 -14.15 20.85
CA ASP A 29 6.42 -12.78 20.69
C ASP A 29 6.14 -12.43 19.24
N ARG A 30 6.80 -13.08 18.28
CA ARG A 30 6.51 -12.89 16.83
C ARG A 30 5.10 -13.31 16.43
N GLN A 31 4.45 -14.17 17.21
CA GLN A 31 3.12 -14.68 16.88
C GLN A 31 1.99 -13.92 17.59
N LYS A 32 2.31 -13.05 18.55
CA LYS A 32 1.31 -12.25 19.24
C LYS A 32 0.78 -11.16 18.30
N ARG A 33 -0.52 -10.90 18.43
CA ARG A 33 -1.27 -10.02 17.55
C ARG A 33 -2.17 -9.15 18.40
N CYS A 34 -2.26 -7.86 18.09
CA CYS A 34 -3.29 -6.98 18.66
C CYS A 34 -3.87 -6.09 17.57
N VAL A 35 -5.07 -5.58 17.79
CA VAL A 35 -5.67 -4.59 16.90
C VAL A 35 -5.21 -3.21 17.38
N GLY A 36 -4.36 -2.54 16.60
CA GLY A 36 -3.92 -1.17 16.86
C GLY A 36 -4.26 -0.23 15.71
N LEU A 37 -3.57 0.92 15.70
CA LEU A 37 -3.84 1.98 14.71
C LEU A 37 -3.62 1.51 13.27
N ARG A 38 -2.57 0.71 13.01
CA ARG A 38 -2.29 0.25 11.64
C ARG A 38 -3.38 -0.67 11.13
N THR A 39 -3.81 -1.60 11.99
CA THR A 39 -4.91 -2.53 11.68
C THR A 39 -6.22 -1.77 11.41
N CYS A 40 -6.56 -0.79 12.26
CA CYS A 40 -7.75 0.04 12.06
C CYS A 40 -7.68 0.86 10.77
N ALA A 41 -6.53 1.49 10.48
CA ALA A 41 -6.33 2.24 9.25
C ALA A 41 -6.45 1.34 8.00
N LEU A 42 -5.91 0.12 8.06
CA LEU A 42 -6.06 -0.86 6.98
C LEU A 42 -7.54 -1.19 6.74
N LEU A 43 -8.31 -1.48 7.79
CA LEU A 43 -9.74 -1.79 7.69
C LEU A 43 -10.55 -0.59 7.18
N LEU A 44 -10.33 0.59 7.75
CA LEU A 44 -11.06 1.82 7.40
C LEU A 44 -10.75 2.31 5.98
N GLY A 45 -9.55 2.07 5.48
CA GLY A 45 -9.19 2.44 4.10
C GLY A 45 -9.75 1.49 3.05
N HIS A 46 -9.95 0.21 3.38
CA HIS A 46 -10.21 -0.83 2.37
C HIS A 46 -11.63 -1.39 2.41
N LEU A 47 -12.26 -1.51 3.59
CA LEU A 47 -13.63 -2.03 3.66
C LEU A 47 -14.66 -1.11 3.00
N PRO A 48 -14.63 0.24 3.22
CA PRO A 48 -15.60 1.12 2.57
C PRO A 48 -15.49 1.06 1.05
N ILE A 49 -14.28 1.11 0.48
CA ILE A 49 -14.12 1.05 -0.97
C ILE A 49 -14.59 -0.29 -1.54
N LEU A 50 -14.31 -1.41 -0.86
CA LEU A 50 -14.82 -2.74 -1.27
C LEU A 50 -16.34 -2.78 -1.30
N LEU A 51 -17.01 -2.25 -0.28
CA LEU A 51 -18.47 -2.16 -0.24
C LEU A 51 -18.99 -1.25 -1.35
N MET A 52 -18.31 -0.14 -1.61
CA MET A 52 -18.74 0.83 -2.61
C MET A 52 -18.65 0.30 -4.03
N ILE A 53 -17.51 -0.25 -4.43
CA ILE A 53 -17.34 -0.81 -5.77
C ILE A 53 -18.24 -2.04 -6.01
N THR A 54 -18.62 -2.77 -4.95
CA THR A 54 -19.47 -3.96 -5.09
C THR A 54 -20.95 -3.68 -5.00
N ILE A 55 -21.40 -2.65 -4.27
CA ILE A 55 -22.83 -2.39 -4.03
C ILE A 55 -23.34 -1.24 -4.90
N LEU A 56 -22.60 -0.13 -4.99
CA LEU A 56 -23.09 1.09 -5.63
C LEU A 56 -23.45 0.94 -7.12
N PRO A 57 -22.69 0.18 -7.94
CA PRO A 57 -23.05 0.00 -9.35
C PRO A 57 -24.43 -0.64 -9.53
N PHE A 58 -24.70 -1.70 -8.78
CA PHE A 58 -25.99 -2.40 -8.85
C PHE A 58 -27.12 -1.58 -8.23
N TYR A 59 -26.83 -0.81 -7.18
CA TYR A 59 -27.77 0.15 -6.63
C TYR A 59 -28.15 1.22 -7.66
N ALA A 60 -27.18 1.82 -8.36
CA ALA A 60 -27.42 2.83 -9.38
C ALA A 60 -28.24 2.29 -10.57
N ILE A 61 -27.93 1.07 -11.03
CA ILE A 61 -28.72 0.39 -12.08
C ILE A 61 -30.17 0.17 -11.61
N ARG A 62 -30.36 -0.31 -10.37
CA ARG A 62 -31.69 -0.56 -9.81
C ARG A 62 -32.49 0.73 -9.59
N ALA A 63 -31.83 1.80 -9.17
CA ALA A 63 -32.44 3.12 -9.00
C ALA A 63 -32.81 3.76 -10.34
N GLY A 64 -32.21 3.30 -11.44
CA GLY A 64 -32.39 3.88 -12.77
C GLY A 64 -31.54 5.14 -13.01
N ASP A 65 -30.59 5.41 -12.11
CA ASP A 65 -29.67 6.55 -12.17
C ASP A 65 -28.65 6.38 -13.30
N VAL A 66 -28.31 5.12 -13.61
CA VAL A 66 -27.49 4.74 -14.77
C VAL A 66 -28.20 3.69 -15.62
N ARG A 67 -27.89 3.63 -16.91
CA ARG A 67 -28.49 2.71 -17.88
C ARG A 67 -27.43 2.16 -18.80
N LEU A 68 -27.65 0.96 -19.32
CA LEU A 68 -26.76 0.36 -20.32
C LEU A 68 -26.63 1.27 -21.55
N PRO A 69 -25.43 1.40 -22.14
CA PRO A 69 -24.18 0.72 -21.74
C PRO A 69 -23.39 1.43 -20.62
N ASP A 70 -23.82 2.61 -20.19
CA ASP A 70 -23.13 3.52 -19.25
C ASP A 70 -23.30 3.07 -17.79
N ILE A 71 -22.77 1.89 -17.43
CA ILE A 71 -22.86 1.31 -16.08
C ILE A 71 -21.50 1.09 -15.41
N LEU A 72 -20.42 1.60 -16.00
CA LEU A 72 -19.06 1.43 -15.46
C LEU A 72 -18.85 2.28 -14.20
N LEU A 73 -17.83 1.96 -13.41
CA LEU A 73 -17.51 2.76 -12.23
C LEU A 73 -17.15 4.21 -12.61
N SER A 74 -16.48 4.39 -13.75
CA SER A 74 -16.21 5.71 -14.32
C SER A 74 -17.49 6.48 -14.62
N ASP A 75 -18.52 5.80 -15.14
CA ASP A 75 -19.79 6.43 -15.53
C ASP A 75 -20.56 6.90 -14.30
N LEU A 76 -20.54 6.10 -13.22
CA LEU A 76 -21.10 6.50 -11.92
C LEU A 76 -20.38 7.70 -11.33
N MET A 77 -19.06 7.80 -11.50
CA MET A 77 -18.27 8.94 -11.03
C MET A 77 -18.49 10.20 -11.86
N ALA A 78 -18.82 10.03 -13.14
CA ALA A 78 -19.15 11.12 -14.08
C ALA A 78 -20.61 11.59 -13.96
N LEU A 79 -21.44 10.90 -13.17
CA LEU A 79 -22.88 11.19 -13.11
C LEU A 79 -23.13 12.54 -12.42
N PRO A 80 -23.77 13.52 -13.09
CA PRO A 80 -23.98 14.84 -12.52
C PRO A 80 -24.97 14.78 -11.34
N PRO A 81 -24.84 15.65 -10.33
CA PRO A 81 -25.75 15.70 -9.19
C PRO A 81 -27.23 15.95 -9.55
N SER A 82 -27.51 16.49 -10.74
CA SER A 82 -28.87 16.72 -11.23
C SER A 82 -29.57 15.45 -11.72
N ARG A 83 -28.82 14.40 -12.07
CA ARG A 83 -29.36 13.12 -12.59
C ARG A 83 -29.50 12.03 -11.53
N SER A 84 -28.93 12.23 -10.35
CA SER A 84 -28.99 11.24 -9.27
C SER A 84 -29.44 11.87 -7.96
N SER A 85 -30.24 11.12 -7.21
CA SER A 85 -30.59 11.48 -5.83
C SER A 85 -29.49 11.13 -4.83
N PHE A 86 -28.48 10.38 -5.27
CA PHE A 86 -27.42 9.82 -4.45
C PHE A 86 -26.05 10.38 -4.87
N PRO A 87 -25.18 10.80 -3.92
CA PRO A 87 -23.94 11.50 -4.24
C PRO A 87 -22.80 10.53 -4.61
N TYR A 88 -22.91 9.85 -5.76
CA TYR A 88 -21.94 8.81 -6.19
C TYR A 88 -20.51 9.36 -6.33
N GLN A 89 -20.33 10.46 -7.07
CA GLN A 89 -19.02 11.04 -7.33
C GLN A 89 -18.23 11.37 -6.05
N PRO A 90 -18.72 12.19 -5.09
CA PRO A 90 -17.94 12.52 -3.90
C PRO A 90 -17.71 11.29 -3.01
N LEU A 91 -18.62 10.31 -3.00
CA LEU A 91 -18.37 9.06 -2.30
C LEU A 91 -17.18 8.34 -2.93
N PHE A 92 -17.22 8.03 -4.23
CA PHE A 92 -16.13 7.33 -4.90
C PHE A 92 -14.81 8.08 -4.77
N LEU A 93 -14.83 9.41 -4.89
CA LEU A 93 -13.67 10.27 -4.68
C LEU A 93 -13.03 10.03 -3.30
N ILE A 94 -13.82 10.14 -2.23
CA ILE A 94 -13.34 9.90 -0.86
C ILE A 94 -12.87 8.46 -0.69
N GLY A 95 -13.62 7.49 -1.20
CA GLY A 95 -13.29 6.07 -1.11
C GLY A 95 -11.96 5.72 -1.77
N TYR A 96 -11.72 6.22 -2.99
CA TYR A 96 -10.48 5.97 -3.73
C TYR A 96 -9.28 6.68 -3.09
N CYS A 97 -9.42 7.95 -2.67
CA CYS A 97 -8.35 8.66 -1.98
C CYS A 97 -7.96 7.96 -0.67
N LEU A 98 -8.95 7.63 0.17
CA LEU A 98 -8.71 6.91 1.42
C LEU A 98 -8.05 5.56 1.16
N PHE A 99 -8.50 4.82 0.15
CA PHE A 99 -7.90 3.55 -0.25
C PHE A 99 -6.42 3.72 -0.63
N ALA A 100 -6.10 4.64 -1.54
CA ALA A 100 -4.75 4.81 -2.06
C ALA A 100 -3.77 5.36 -1.00
N ASP A 101 -4.18 6.38 -0.23
CA ASP A 101 -3.34 6.99 0.80
C ASP A 101 -3.07 6.01 1.95
N LEU A 102 -4.10 5.29 2.42
CA LEU A 102 -3.92 4.32 3.51
C LEU A 102 -3.21 3.06 3.03
N ALA A 103 -3.35 2.66 1.77
CA ALA A 103 -2.53 1.61 1.18
C ALA A 103 -1.06 2.01 1.13
N LEU A 104 -0.74 3.22 0.65
CA LEU A 104 0.64 3.73 0.62
C LEU A 104 1.24 3.83 2.03
N TRP A 105 0.48 4.35 2.99
CA TRP A 105 0.92 4.45 4.37
C TRP A 105 1.17 3.08 5.00
N CYS A 106 0.22 2.13 4.88
CA CYS A 106 0.39 0.77 5.39
C CYS A 106 1.59 0.06 4.73
N PHE A 107 1.75 0.20 3.42
CA PHE A 107 2.88 -0.37 2.71
C PHE A 107 4.21 0.24 3.17
N THR A 108 4.23 1.54 3.46
CA THR A 108 5.44 2.21 4.00
C THR A 108 5.80 1.69 5.39
N GLN A 109 4.81 1.47 6.27
CA GLN A 109 5.04 0.86 7.59
C GLN A 109 5.64 -0.56 7.44
N TYR A 110 5.03 -1.36 6.58
CA TYR A 110 5.52 -2.68 6.24
C TYR A 110 6.94 -2.66 5.64
N ALA A 111 7.20 -1.76 4.69
CA ALA A 111 8.49 -1.59 4.04
C ALA A 111 9.59 -1.22 5.04
N GLN A 112 9.31 -0.29 5.96
CA GLN A 112 10.26 0.08 7.01
C GLN A 112 10.62 -1.11 7.89
N TRP A 113 9.62 -1.86 8.33
CA TRP A 113 9.83 -3.04 9.15
C TRP A 113 10.63 -4.13 8.43
N ILE A 114 10.23 -4.52 7.21
CA ILE A 114 10.93 -5.60 6.49
C ILE A 114 12.36 -5.20 6.12
N CYS A 115 12.62 -3.91 5.84
CA CYS A 115 13.98 -3.43 5.56
C CYS A 115 14.90 -3.47 6.79
N ARG A 116 14.36 -3.28 8.01
CA ARG A 116 15.13 -3.44 9.25
C ARG A 116 15.51 -4.90 9.47
N SER A 117 14.61 -5.83 9.14
CA SER A 117 14.85 -7.27 9.30
C SER A 117 15.67 -7.89 8.18
N HIS A 118 15.56 -7.37 6.95
CA HIS A 118 16.17 -7.95 5.77
C HIS A 118 16.64 -6.87 4.78
N PRO A 119 17.91 -6.42 4.84
CA PRO A 119 18.40 -5.30 4.03
C PRO A 119 18.24 -5.47 2.52
N VAL A 120 18.23 -6.73 2.02
CA VAL A 120 18.00 -7.04 0.60
C VAL A 120 16.60 -6.61 0.13
N ALA A 121 15.62 -6.52 1.02
CA ALA A 121 14.27 -6.05 0.69
C ALA A 121 14.22 -4.56 0.31
N LYS A 122 15.22 -3.76 0.73
CA LYS A 122 15.23 -2.30 0.58
C LYS A 122 15.10 -1.81 -0.86
N ALA A 123 15.76 -2.49 -1.80
CA ALA A 123 15.65 -2.12 -3.20
C ALA A 123 14.23 -2.39 -3.74
N ALA A 124 13.67 -3.57 -3.44
CA ALA A 124 12.35 -3.98 -3.89
C ALA A 124 11.24 -3.09 -3.31
N THR A 125 11.24 -2.88 -1.99
CA THR A 125 10.25 -2.01 -1.34
C THR A 125 10.39 -0.56 -1.78
N GLY A 126 11.61 -0.08 -2.03
CA GLY A 126 11.86 1.26 -2.58
C GLY A 126 11.21 1.43 -3.96
N VAL A 127 11.41 0.47 -4.87
CA VAL A 127 10.78 0.51 -6.21
C VAL A 127 9.26 0.44 -6.11
N ILE A 128 8.70 -0.47 -5.31
CA ILE A 128 7.24 -0.57 -5.12
C ILE A 128 6.68 0.73 -4.55
N THR A 129 7.34 1.33 -3.55
CA THR A 129 6.89 2.60 -2.95
C THR A 129 6.89 3.73 -3.99
N THR A 130 7.94 3.81 -4.82
CA THR A 130 8.01 4.79 -5.92
C THR A 130 6.86 4.61 -6.91
N ILE A 131 6.55 3.36 -7.30
CA ILE A 131 5.41 3.07 -8.19
C ILE A 131 4.09 3.39 -7.49
N CYS A 132 3.93 3.13 -6.19
CA CYS A 132 2.73 3.53 -5.45
C CYS A 132 2.55 5.05 -5.42
N VAL A 133 3.61 5.84 -5.25
CA VAL A 133 3.53 7.31 -5.22
C VAL A 133 3.23 7.89 -6.61
N PHE A 134 4.09 7.58 -7.59
CA PHE A 134 4.03 8.24 -8.91
C PHE A 134 3.15 7.49 -9.91
N GLY A 135 3.09 6.17 -9.80
CA GLY A 135 2.32 5.32 -10.68
C GLY A 135 0.86 5.20 -10.27
N ILE A 136 0.58 5.06 -8.96
CA ILE A 136 -0.78 4.87 -8.44
C ILE A 136 -1.38 6.20 -7.96
N ASN A 137 -0.84 6.79 -6.89
CA ASN A 137 -1.45 7.96 -6.23
C ASN A 137 -1.55 9.17 -7.16
N LEU A 138 -0.45 9.56 -7.81
CA LEU A 138 -0.46 10.71 -8.72
C LEU A 138 -1.47 10.52 -9.87
N ASN A 139 -1.51 9.34 -10.50
CA ASN A 139 -2.45 9.09 -11.59
C ASN A 139 -3.89 8.98 -11.11
N LEU A 140 -4.12 8.47 -9.90
CA LEU A 140 -5.44 8.52 -9.28
C LEU A 140 -5.89 9.97 -9.08
N TYR A 141 -5.03 10.84 -8.52
CA TYR A 141 -5.36 12.27 -8.37
C TYR A 141 -5.64 12.94 -9.72
N LEU A 142 -4.90 12.58 -10.78
CA LEU A 142 -5.18 13.08 -12.13
C LEU A 142 -6.55 12.62 -12.63
N LEU A 143 -6.91 11.34 -12.48
CA LEU A 143 -8.23 10.84 -12.87
C LEU A 143 -9.36 11.53 -12.11
N LEU A 144 -9.15 11.82 -10.83
CA LEU A 144 -10.13 12.48 -9.97
C LEU A 144 -10.26 13.98 -10.27
N ALA A 145 -9.16 14.65 -10.60
CA ALA A 145 -9.15 16.06 -10.97
C ALA A 145 -9.72 16.30 -12.39
N PHE A 146 -9.48 15.36 -13.31
CA PHE A 146 -9.98 15.38 -14.68
C PHE A 146 -11.11 14.35 -14.84
N ASN A 147 -12.13 14.48 -13.99
CA ASN A 147 -13.34 13.66 -14.07
C ASN A 147 -14.18 14.16 -15.25
N PHE A 148 -14.51 13.29 -16.21
CA PHE A 148 -15.32 13.69 -17.37
C PHE A 148 -16.74 14.03 -16.90
N GLU A 149 -17.05 15.32 -16.81
CA GLU A 149 -18.45 15.78 -16.74
C GLU A 149 -19.12 15.84 -18.12
N GLU A 150 -18.35 15.63 -19.20
CA GLU A 150 -18.87 15.59 -20.56
C GLU A 150 -19.70 14.33 -20.77
N SER A 151 -20.97 14.47 -20.40
CA SER A 151 -22.04 13.54 -20.67
C SER A 151 -21.84 12.83 -22.01
N SER A 152 -21.90 11.51 -21.97
CA SER A 152 -21.76 10.51 -23.04
C SER A 152 -22.54 10.76 -24.33
N GLY A 153 -23.31 11.86 -24.45
CA GLY A 153 -23.96 12.28 -25.68
C GLY A 153 -23.20 13.35 -26.48
N GLN A 154 -22.70 14.41 -25.85
CA GLN A 154 -22.14 15.57 -26.57
C GLN A 154 -20.71 15.33 -27.06
N ALA A 155 -19.83 14.79 -26.21
CA ALA A 155 -18.46 14.50 -26.61
C ALA A 155 -18.37 13.38 -27.66
N GLU A 156 -19.34 12.46 -27.69
CA GLU A 156 -19.36 11.37 -28.66
C GLU A 156 -19.82 11.81 -30.04
N GLU A 157 -20.84 12.69 -30.10
CA GLU A 157 -21.30 13.32 -31.33
C GLU A 157 -20.26 14.30 -31.89
N GLU A 158 -19.52 15.00 -31.01
CA GLU A 158 -18.40 15.85 -31.41
C GLU A 158 -17.17 15.03 -31.86
N ALA A 159 -16.81 13.96 -31.14
CA ALA A 159 -15.69 13.09 -31.47
C ALA A 159 -15.91 12.28 -32.77
N ALA A 160 -17.15 11.88 -33.06
CA ALA A 160 -17.50 11.25 -34.35
C ALA A 160 -17.24 12.17 -35.56
N ASN A 161 -17.23 13.49 -35.33
CA ASN A 161 -16.91 14.50 -36.34
C ASN A 161 -15.44 14.94 -36.33
N TRP A 162 -14.58 14.33 -35.51
CA TRP A 162 -13.15 14.67 -35.48
C TRP A 162 -12.43 14.12 -36.71
N SER A 163 -12.12 15.03 -37.64
CA SER A 163 -11.11 14.80 -38.67
C SER A 163 -9.71 15.13 -38.14
N LEU A 164 -8.66 14.54 -38.71
CA LEU A 164 -7.27 14.87 -38.38
C LEU A 164 -6.97 16.38 -38.54
N GLY A 165 -7.73 17.09 -39.40
CA GLY A 165 -7.63 18.53 -39.62
C GLY A 165 -8.32 19.40 -38.55
N THR A 166 -9.34 18.88 -37.86
CA THR A 166 -10.04 19.60 -36.79
C THR A 166 -9.35 19.48 -35.42
N LEU A 167 -8.36 18.59 -35.29
CA LEU A 167 -7.57 18.42 -34.06
C LEU A 167 -6.83 19.71 -33.64
N PHE A 168 -6.62 20.65 -34.57
CA PHE A 168 -5.89 21.89 -34.34
C PHE A 168 -6.77 23.14 -34.18
N SER A 169 -8.11 23.06 -34.24
CA SER A 169 -8.96 24.22 -33.91
C SER A 169 -9.12 24.38 -32.39
N ASP A 170 -9.38 25.59 -31.91
CA ASP A 170 -9.25 25.92 -30.47
C ASP A 170 -10.35 25.31 -29.57
N ALA A 171 -11.55 25.04 -30.11
CA ALA A 171 -12.66 24.43 -29.37
C ALA A 171 -12.43 22.94 -29.01
N PRO A 172 -12.03 22.04 -29.93
CA PRO A 172 -11.82 20.61 -29.60
C PRO A 172 -10.55 20.31 -28.77
N ARG A 173 -9.65 21.29 -28.55
CA ARG A 173 -8.39 21.05 -27.84
C ARG A 173 -8.59 20.67 -26.37
N HIS A 174 -9.50 21.33 -25.66
CA HIS A 174 -9.69 21.06 -24.22
C HIS A 174 -10.31 19.67 -23.97
N VAL A 175 -11.31 19.30 -24.76
CA VAL A 175 -11.94 17.96 -24.77
C VAL A 175 -10.90 16.88 -25.05
N PHE A 176 -10.11 17.05 -26.12
CA PHE A 176 -9.06 16.10 -26.48
C PHE A 176 -7.97 15.98 -25.41
N ILE A 177 -7.50 17.11 -24.85
CA ILE A 177 -6.48 17.11 -23.80
C ILE A 177 -7.00 16.40 -22.55
N SER A 178 -8.24 16.67 -22.13
CA SER A 178 -8.88 15.99 -21.00
C SER A 178 -8.99 14.48 -21.25
N TRP A 179 -9.51 14.09 -22.43
CA TRP A 179 -9.55 12.71 -22.92
C TRP A 179 -8.19 12.02 -22.80
N PHE A 180 -7.15 12.64 -23.37
CA PHE A 180 -5.81 12.10 -23.40
C PHE A 180 -5.21 11.94 -22.00
N ILE A 181 -5.36 12.96 -21.14
CA ILE A 181 -4.86 12.94 -19.76
C ILE A 181 -5.53 11.79 -19.00
N HIS A 182 -6.85 11.64 -19.10
CA HIS A 182 -7.57 10.59 -18.39
C HIS A 182 -7.20 9.19 -18.87
N VAL A 183 -7.18 8.95 -20.19
CA VAL A 183 -6.79 7.64 -20.74
C VAL A 183 -5.36 7.30 -20.36
N GLY A 184 -4.45 8.29 -20.46
CA GLY A 184 -3.06 8.15 -20.03
C GLY A 184 -2.95 7.82 -18.54
N ALA A 185 -3.64 8.56 -17.68
CA ALA A 185 -3.65 8.35 -16.23
C ALA A 185 -4.24 6.99 -15.85
N ALA A 186 -5.35 6.57 -16.46
CA ALA A 186 -5.96 5.26 -16.23
C ALA A 186 -5.01 4.11 -16.62
N THR A 187 -4.37 4.24 -17.78
CA THR A 187 -3.40 3.25 -18.27
C THR A 187 -2.20 3.13 -17.33
N LEU A 188 -1.64 4.28 -16.91
CA LEU A 188 -0.53 4.31 -15.97
C LEU A 188 -0.93 3.78 -14.59
N LEU A 189 -2.12 4.12 -14.10
CA LEU A 189 -2.64 3.64 -12.81
C LEU A 189 -2.74 2.11 -12.79
N PHE A 190 -3.48 1.52 -13.74
CA PHE A 190 -3.68 0.06 -13.76
C PHE A 190 -2.39 -0.70 -14.10
N GLY A 191 -1.56 -0.16 -15.01
CA GLY A 191 -0.23 -0.71 -15.27
C GLY A 191 0.65 -0.70 -14.02
N SER A 192 0.58 0.37 -13.22
CA SER A 192 1.33 0.51 -11.96
C SER A 192 0.84 -0.45 -10.88
N ILE A 193 -0.48 -0.64 -10.75
CA ILE A 193 -1.05 -1.67 -9.85
C ILE A 193 -0.51 -3.05 -10.24
N GLY A 194 -0.52 -3.39 -11.53
CA GLY A 194 0.04 -4.63 -12.05
C GLY A 194 1.53 -4.80 -11.77
N ALA A 195 2.32 -3.76 -12.01
CA ALA A 195 3.75 -3.77 -11.72
C ALA A 195 4.03 -3.97 -10.23
N CYS A 196 3.30 -3.28 -9.34
CA CYS A 196 3.38 -3.46 -7.90
C CYS A 196 3.06 -4.90 -7.47
N THR A 197 2.00 -5.50 -8.02
CA THR A 197 1.62 -6.88 -7.68
C THR A 197 2.61 -7.90 -8.22
N LEU A 198 3.18 -7.68 -9.42
CA LEU A 198 4.26 -8.52 -9.96
C LEU A 198 5.51 -8.47 -9.09
N LEU A 199 5.98 -7.27 -8.73
CA LEU A 199 7.15 -7.09 -7.87
C LEU A 199 6.92 -7.69 -6.48
N SER A 200 5.70 -7.58 -5.96
CA SER A 200 5.32 -8.19 -4.68
C SER A 200 5.44 -9.71 -4.73
N VAL A 201 4.90 -10.36 -5.77
CA VAL A 201 4.92 -11.84 -5.90
C VAL A 201 6.31 -12.38 -6.20
N TYR A 202 7.04 -11.75 -7.11
CA TYR A 202 8.28 -12.33 -7.65
C TYR A 202 9.53 -11.91 -6.88
N ILE A 203 9.49 -10.82 -6.12
CA ILE A 203 10.67 -10.32 -5.39
C ILE A 203 10.42 -10.29 -3.88
N LEU A 204 9.36 -9.61 -3.45
CA LEU A 204 9.13 -9.36 -2.03
C LEU A 204 8.67 -10.60 -1.26
N GLU A 205 7.73 -11.38 -1.81
CA GLU A 205 7.20 -12.59 -1.19
C GLU A 205 8.28 -13.68 -0.96
N PRO A 206 9.17 -14.00 -1.91
CA PRO A 206 10.27 -14.93 -1.66
C PRO A 206 11.20 -14.48 -0.52
N ILE A 207 11.45 -13.17 -0.39
CA ILE A 207 12.25 -12.60 0.70
C ILE A 207 11.52 -12.78 2.03
N ALA A 208 10.24 -12.42 2.09
CA ALA A 208 9.40 -12.57 3.28
C ALA A 208 9.30 -14.04 3.74
N ALA A 209 9.06 -14.95 2.80
CA ALA A 209 8.91 -16.38 3.06
C ALA A 209 10.23 -17.02 3.51
N SER A 210 11.35 -16.72 2.84
CA SER A 210 12.66 -17.29 3.18
C SER A 210 13.21 -16.79 4.53
N GLY A 211 12.81 -15.59 4.95
CA GLY A 211 13.18 -15.03 6.25
C GLY A 211 12.23 -15.44 7.39
N ALA A 212 11.13 -16.14 7.10
CA ALA A 212 10.03 -16.38 8.05
C ALA A 212 9.64 -15.10 8.81
N LEU A 213 9.59 -13.98 8.08
CA LEU A 213 9.38 -12.66 8.66
C LEU A 213 7.90 -12.44 8.97
N GLU A 214 7.02 -12.98 8.12
CA GLU A 214 5.58 -12.73 8.15
C GLU A 214 4.78 -13.99 8.51
N PRO A 215 3.54 -13.82 9.00
CA PRO A 215 2.58 -14.90 9.10
C PRO A 215 2.36 -15.58 7.75
N VAL A 216 2.41 -16.92 7.73
CA VAL A 216 2.20 -17.72 6.51
C VAL A 216 0.84 -17.46 5.86
N VAL A 217 -0.17 -17.13 6.67
CA VAL A 217 -1.52 -16.81 6.21
C VAL A 217 -1.55 -15.56 5.34
N ASP A 218 -0.87 -14.49 5.76
CA ASP A 218 -0.75 -13.24 5.00
C ASP A 218 -0.02 -13.46 3.69
N ILE A 219 1.10 -14.20 3.70
CA ILE A 219 1.85 -14.56 2.48
C ILE A 219 0.95 -15.28 1.48
N ARG A 220 0.17 -16.28 1.92
CA ARG A 220 -0.74 -17.03 1.03
C ARG A 220 -1.85 -16.16 0.45
N ARG A 221 -2.46 -15.30 1.27
CA ARG A 221 -3.51 -14.37 0.84
C ARG A 221 -2.97 -13.35 -0.15
N ARG A 222 -1.83 -12.73 0.17
CA ARG A 222 -1.14 -11.77 -0.70
C ARG A 222 -0.76 -12.40 -2.03
N TRP A 223 -0.25 -13.63 -2.03
CA TRP A 223 0.09 -14.38 -3.24
C TRP A 223 -1.13 -14.60 -4.13
N PHE A 224 -2.26 -15.01 -3.55
CA PHE A 224 -3.51 -15.23 -4.28
C PHE A 224 -4.01 -13.93 -4.92
N PHE A 225 -4.18 -12.87 -4.12
CA PHE A 225 -4.73 -11.59 -4.61
C PHE A 225 -3.78 -10.89 -5.58
N SER A 226 -2.47 -10.98 -5.37
CA SER A 226 -1.49 -10.35 -6.26
C SER A 226 -1.48 -11.05 -7.62
N ARG A 227 -1.56 -12.39 -7.65
CA ARG A 227 -1.69 -13.13 -8.92
C ARG A 227 -3.03 -12.84 -9.60
N ALA A 228 -4.12 -12.83 -8.85
CA ALA A 228 -5.43 -12.48 -9.38
C ALA A 228 -5.41 -11.08 -10.03
N SER A 229 -4.82 -10.08 -9.36
CA SER A 229 -4.61 -8.73 -9.90
C SER A 229 -3.76 -8.75 -11.18
N CYS A 230 -2.61 -9.44 -11.18
CA CYS A 230 -1.73 -9.56 -12.35
C CYS A 230 -2.45 -10.16 -13.56
N TYR A 231 -3.26 -11.21 -13.37
CA TYR A 231 -4.03 -11.84 -14.45
C TYR A 231 -5.25 -11.03 -14.89
N SER A 232 -5.74 -10.13 -14.03
CA SER A 232 -6.89 -9.28 -14.36
C SER A 232 -6.56 -8.27 -15.45
N ILE A 233 -5.33 -7.78 -15.52
CA ILE A 233 -4.90 -6.79 -16.51
C ILE A 233 -5.00 -7.31 -17.96
N PRO A 234 -4.39 -8.44 -18.35
CA PRO A 234 -4.53 -8.95 -19.71
C PRO A 234 -5.98 -9.35 -20.03
N VAL A 235 -6.74 -9.85 -19.05
CA VAL A 235 -8.17 -10.16 -19.23
C VAL A 235 -8.97 -8.88 -19.50
N ALA A 236 -8.78 -7.84 -18.70
CA ALA A 236 -9.42 -6.54 -18.88
C ALA A 236 -9.04 -5.91 -20.23
N LEU A 237 -7.78 -6.05 -20.66
CA LEU A 237 -7.34 -5.60 -21.98
C LEU A 237 -8.08 -6.32 -23.11
N VAL A 238 -8.20 -7.65 -23.04
CA VAL A 238 -8.94 -8.44 -24.04
C VAL A 238 -10.41 -8.05 -24.06
N ILE A 239 -11.06 -7.90 -22.90
CA ILE A 239 -12.45 -7.46 -22.80
C ILE A 239 -12.60 -6.05 -23.39
N ARG A 240 -11.68 -5.14 -23.09
CA ARG A 240 -11.70 -3.76 -23.62
C ARG A 240 -11.52 -3.74 -25.13
N LEU A 241 -10.62 -4.54 -25.68
CA LEU A 241 -10.44 -4.67 -27.13
C LEU A 241 -11.70 -5.26 -27.78
N ALA A 242 -12.29 -6.31 -27.20
CA ALA A 242 -13.52 -6.91 -27.72
C ALA A 242 -14.71 -5.91 -27.71
N HIS A 243 -14.82 -5.11 -26.66
CA HIS A 243 -15.80 -4.01 -26.57
C HIS A 243 -15.65 -2.98 -27.70
N LEU A 244 -14.42 -2.71 -28.20
CA LEU A 244 -14.22 -1.77 -29.31
C LEU A 244 -14.75 -2.29 -30.65
N PHE A 245 -14.86 -3.61 -30.83
CA PHE A 245 -15.24 -4.23 -32.10
C PHE A 245 -16.65 -4.84 -32.09
N SER A 246 -17.41 -4.64 -31.03
CA SER A 246 -18.69 -5.30 -30.80
C SER A 246 -19.69 -4.37 -30.12
N ASP A 247 -20.93 -4.84 -29.92
CA ASP A 247 -22.00 -4.05 -29.34
C ASP A 247 -21.69 -3.68 -27.87
N ARG A 248 -21.74 -2.39 -27.56
CA ARG A 248 -21.41 -1.85 -26.23
C ARG A 248 -22.35 -2.37 -25.15
N PHE A 249 -23.62 -2.60 -25.49
CA PHE A 249 -24.61 -3.11 -24.55
C PHE A 249 -24.24 -4.50 -24.02
N PHE A 250 -23.74 -5.38 -24.90
CA PHE A 250 -23.32 -6.73 -24.51
C PHE A 250 -22.11 -6.71 -23.58
N TRP A 251 -21.15 -5.82 -23.84
CA TRP A 251 -19.86 -5.79 -23.14
C TRP A 251 -19.82 -4.93 -21.88
N ALA A 252 -20.86 -4.14 -21.61
CA ALA A 252 -20.95 -3.26 -20.44
C ALA A 252 -20.83 -4.03 -19.10
N TYR A 253 -21.54 -5.15 -18.94
CA TYR A 253 -21.43 -5.98 -17.72
C TYR A 253 -20.05 -6.64 -17.56
N PRO A 254 -19.48 -7.32 -18.58
CA PRO A 254 -18.11 -7.83 -18.49
C PRO A 254 -17.07 -6.77 -18.10
N LEU A 255 -17.18 -5.55 -18.65
CA LEU A 255 -16.31 -4.44 -18.29
C LEU A 255 -16.49 -4.01 -16.83
N LEU A 256 -17.74 -3.82 -16.39
CA LEU A 256 -18.03 -3.49 -14.99
C LEU A 256 -17.46 -4.55 -14.04
N PHE A 257 -17.66 -5.84 -14.34
CA PHE A 257 -17.09 -6.91 -13.53
C PHE A 257 -15.56 -6.90 -13.52
N ALA A 258 -14.91 -6.59 -14.65
CA ALA A 258 -13.45 -6.48 -14.71
C ALA A 258 -12.93 -5.33 -13.82
N GLU A 259 -13.60 -4.18 -13.81
CA GLU A 259 -13.24 -3.05 -12.94
C GLU A 259 -13.41 -3.39 -11.46
N ILE A 260 -14.58 -3.92 -11.07
CA ILE A 260 -14.87 -4.34 -9.70
C ILE A 260 -13.86 -5.38 -9.24
N TRP A 261 -13.60 -6.40 -10.07
CA TRP A 261 -12.70 -7.50 -9.74
C TRP A 261 -11.26 -7.01 -9.54
N MET A 262 -10.75 -6.16 -10.44
CA MET A 262 -9.39 -5.63 -10.36
C MET A 262 -9.20 -4.77 -9.10
N LEU A 263 -10.14 -3.87 -8.80
CA LEU A 263 -10.10 -3.04 -7.59
C LEU A 263 -10.27 -3.87 -6.32
N ALA A 264 -11.15 -4.88 -6.33
CA ALA A 264 -11.32 -5.79 -5.21
C ALA A 264 -10.06 -6.63 -4.95
N CYS A 265 -9.37 -7.08 -6.00
CA CYS A 265 -8.09 -7.77 -5.88
C CYS A 265 -7.00 -6.86 -5.31
N ALA A 266 -6.88 -5.62 -5.81
CA ALA A 266 -5.92 -4.65 -5.30
C ALA A 266 -6.17 -4.33 -3.82
N ALA A 267 -7.44 -4.13 -3.44
CA ALA A 267 -7.81 -3.95 -2.04
C ALA A 267 -7.55 -5.22 -1.20
N GLY A 268 -7.76 -6.40 -1.77
CA GLY A 268 -7.49 -7.69 -1.13
C GLY A 268 -6.00 -7.94 -0.86
N VAL A 269 -5.10 -7.51 -1.76
CA VAL A 269 -3.63 -7.56 -1.55
C VAL A 269 -3.26 -6.83 -0.27
N MET A 270 -3.78 -5.63 -0.09
CA MET A 270 -3.48 -4.80 1.08
C MET A 270 -4.21 -5.31 2.32
N LEU A 271 -5.53 -5.43 2.25
CA LEU A 271 -6.36 -5.79 3.38
C LEU A 271 -6.04 -7.18 3.90
N PHE A 272 -6.13 -8.21 3.05
CA PHE A 272 -5.96 -9.59 3.50
C PHE A 272 -4.50 -10.05 3.49
N GLY A 273 -3.65 -9.42 2.68
CA GLY A 273 -2.23 -9.76 2.57
C GLY A 273 -1.32 -9.09 3.60
N LEU A 274 -1.82 -8.10 4.36
CA LEU A 274 -1.05 -7.44 5.43
C LEU A 274 -1.78 -7.40 6.78
N LEU A 275 -2.98 -7.96 6.92
CA LEU A 275 -3.77 -7.82 8.15
C LEU A 275 -3.04 -8.34 9.39
N GLU A 276 -2.59 -9.59 9.36
CA GLU A 276 -1.95 -10.20 10.54
C GLU A 276 -0.59 -9.58 10.80
N THR A 277 0.10 -9.17 9.74
CA THR A 277 1.37 -8.44 9.79
C THR A 277 1.17 -7.09 10.48
N MET A 278 0.14 -6.32 10.13
CA MET A 278 -0.17 -5.06 10.80
C MET A 278 -0.56 -5.28 12.27
N MET A 279 -1.30 -6.34 12.58
CA MET A 279 -1.62 -6.70 13.97
C MET A 279 -0.39 -7.11 14.79
N MET A 280 0.57 -7.77 14.15
CA MET A 280 1.85 -8.11 14.76
C MET A 280 2.70 -6.85 15.00
N LEU A 281 2.75 -5.92 14.02
CA LEU A 281 3.46 -4.65 14.17
C LEU A 281 2.83 -3.76 15.24
N ASP A 282 1.50 -3.75 15.34
CA ASP A 282 0.79 -3.03 16.40
C ASP A 282 1.11 -3.60 17.79
N TYR A 283 1.40 -4.91 17.89
CA TYR A 283 1.82 -5.53 19.15
C TYR A 283 3.30 -5.23 19.48
N GLN A 284 4.19 -5.32 18.49
CA GLN A 284 5.64 -5.15 18.67
C GLN A 284 6.05 -3.69 18.84
N GLU A 285 5.49 -2.80 18.02
CA GLU A 285 5.83 -1.37 17.95
C GLU A 285 4.53 -0.55 17.86
N PRO A 286 3.74 -0.44 18.94
CA PRO A 286 2.50 0.33 18.91
C PRO A 286 2.78 1.80 18.55
N LEU A 287 2.12 2.32 17.51
CA LEU A 287 2.24 3.74 17.11
C LEU A 287 1.60 4.69 18.12
N VAL A 288 0.59 4.18 18.83
CA VAL A 288 -0.19 4.92 19.82
C VAL A 288 -0.16 4.06 21.05
N ASP A 289 0.32 4.62 22.16
CA ASP A 289 0.30 3.91 23.43
C ASP A 289 -1.16 3.59 23.79
N CYS A 290 -1.46 2.35 24.13
CA CYS A 290 -2.84 1.92 24.43
C CYS A 290 -3.40 2.73 25.61
N GLU A 291 -2.56 3.14 26.56
CA GLU A 291 -2.94 4.06 27.63
C GLU A 291 -3.36 5.43 27.11
N MET A 292 -2.65 5.97 26.11
CA MET A 292 -3.01 7.25 25.48
C MET A 292 -4.34 7.14 24.73
N TRP A 293 -4.59 6.04 24.01
CA TRP A 293 -5.89 5.82 23.37
C TRP A 293 -6.99 5.66 24.43
N GLN A 294 -6.83 4.81 25.44
CA GLN A 294 -7.82 4.68 26.51
C GLN A 294 -8.10 6.00 27.21
N THR A 295 -7.08 6.83 27.42
CA THR A 295 -7.22 8.19 27.98
C THR A 295 -8.00 9.10 27.04
N THR A 296 -7.70 9.05 25.74
CA THR A 296 -8.37 9.85 24.69
C THR A 296 -9.80 9.41 24.46
N ALA A 297 -10.08 8.10 24.41
CA ALA A 297 -11.41 7.53 24.31
C ALA A 297 -12.25 7.86 25.56
N LYS A 298 -11.67 7.75 26.76
CA LYS A 298 -12.35 8.17 28.00
C LYS A 298 -12.62 9.67 28.00
N ALA A 299 -11.70 10.50 27.51
CA ALA A 299 -11.89 11.94 27.39
C ALA A 299 -12.95 12.33 26.34
N LEU A 300 -13.00 11.63 25.20
CA LEU A 300 -13.92 11.92 24.10
C LEU A 300 -15.31 11.31 24.28
N PHE A 301 -15.42 10.15 24.92
CA PHE A 301 -16.65 9.35 24.95
C PHE A 301 -17.25 9.10 26.34
N GLY A 302 -16.67 9.60 27.45
CA GLY A 302 -17.42 9.65 28.71
C GLY A 302 -16.64 9.53 30.03
N ALA A 303 -15.72 10.43 30.34
CA ALA A 303 -15.32 10.69 31.72
C ALA A 303 -16.17 11.83 32.30
N SER A 304 -16.90 11.53 33.37
CA SER A 304 -17.48 12.55 34.25
C SER A 304 -16.34 13.41 34.83
N ARG A 305 -16.49 14.73 34.73
CA ARG A 305 -15.54 15.79 35.14
C ARG A 305 -14.91 15.59 36.54
N LYS A 306 -15.53 14.82 37.43
CA LYS A 306 -15.04 14.55 38.80
C LYS A 306 -13.89 13.54 38.87
N ASP A 307 -13.86 12.54 37.99
CA ASP A 307 -12.80 11.53 37.98
C ASP A 307 -11.48 12.12 37.45
N PHE A 308 -11.60 13.12 36.58
CA PHE A 308 -10.47 13.88 36.05
C PHE A 308 -9.75 14.73 37.11
N LEU A 309 -10.50 15.30 38.07
CA LEU A 309 -9.91 16.03 39.20
C LEU A 309 -9.24 15.12 40.21
N ALA A 310 -9.70 13.88 40.38
CA ALA A 310 -9.05 12.88 41.24
C ALA A 310 -7.71 12.38 40.66
N ILE A 311 -7.62 12.22 39.34
CA ILE A 311 -6.39 11.82 38.66
C ILE A 311 -5.34 12.95 38.67
N LEU A 312 -5.77 14.22 38.57
CA LEU A 312 -4.86 15.36 38.66
C LEU A 312 -4.42 15.70 40.09
N THR A 313 -5.17 15.27 41.12
CA THR A 313 -4.84 15.50 42.54
C THR A 313 -4.15 14.31 43.22
N ALA A 314 -4.12 13.14 42.57
CA ALA A 314 -3.27 12.02 42.98
C ALA A 314 -1.80 12.41 42.73
N LYS A 315 -1.16 12.96 43.78
CA LYS A 315 0.26 13.31 43.80
C LYS A 315 1.10 12.22 43.14
N SER A 316 1.84 12.62 42.11
CA SER A 316 2.97 11.88 41.56
C SER A 316 3.78 11.26 42.70
N PRO A 317 4.01 9.92 42.71
CA PRO A 317 4.90 9.32 43.68
C PRO A 317 6.27 9.94 43.47
N THR A 318 6.63 10.75 44.47
CA THR A 318 7.85 11.52 44.52
C THR A 318 9.01 10.54 44.36
N SER A 319 9.77 10.69 43.28
CA SER A 319 11.04 10.02 43.12
C SER A 319 11.89 10.36 44.33
N ARG A 320 12.15 9.35 45.16
CA ARG A 320 13.08 9.44 46.29
C ARG A 320 14.46 9.73 45.72
N THR A 321 14.88 10.98 45.86
CA THR A 321 16.27 11.41 45.86
C THR A 321 17.04 10.62 46.90
N SER A 322 17.88 9.66 46.48
CA SER A 322 18.96 9.15 47.32
C SER A 322 20.21 9.98 47.08
N THR A 323 20.49 10.84 48.05
CA THR A 323 21.67 11.67 48.20
C THR A 323 22.97 10.87 48.22
N SER A 324 23.95 11.41 47.49
CA SER A 324 25.40 11.34 47.68
C SER A 324 25.89 10.97 49.10
N LYS A 325 26.82 10.00 49.17
CA LYS A 325 27.89 9.99 50.18
C LYS A 325 29.23 9.68 49.54
N THR A 326 30.03 10.74 49.47
CA THR A 326 31.45 10.82 49.17
C THR A 326 32.27 9.96 50.15
N ALA A 327 33.15 9.09 49.64
CA ALA A 327 34.25 8.53 50.42
C ALA A 327 35.47 8.27 49.51
N ASN A 328 36.53 9.04 49.77
CA ASN A 328 37.89 8.92 49.27
C ASN A 328 38.40 7.47 49.20
N LYS A 329 39.05 7.09 48.09
CA LYS A 329 40.31 6.33 48.20
C LYS A 329 41.22 6.47 46.96
N THR A 330 42.29 7.21 47.20
CA THR A 330 43.55 7.31 46.48
C THR A 330 44.24 5.95 46.30
N ARG A 331 44.65 5.60 45.06
CA ARG A 331 45.82 4.72 44.74
C ARG A 331 46.03 4.75 43.22
N SER A 332 46.90 5.59 42.67
CA SER A 332 48.35 5.43 42.48
C SER A 332 48.76 4.18 41.67
N ARG A 333 49.59 4.44 40.64
CA ARG A 333 50.45 3.55 39.84
C ARG A 333 49.80 2.84 38.64
N SER A 334 50.45 2.63 37.51
CA SER A 334 51.66 3.15 36.82
C SER A 334 51.87 2.21 35.63
N ARG A 335 52.55 2.70 34.58
CA ARG A 335 53.19 2.01 33.43
C ARG A 335 52.27 1.79 32.21
N SER A 336 52.54 2.39 31.05
CA SER A 336 53.75 2.36 30.17
C SER A 336 53.74 1.15 29.24
N ILE A 337 54.29 1.36 28.03
CA ILE A 337 54.54 0.46 26.88
C ILE A 337 53.44 0.62 25.81
N VAL A 338 53.55 1.52 24.83
CA VAL A 338 54.44 1.49 23.63
C VAL A 338 54.36 0.15 22.89
N ASN A 339 53.67 0.12 21.75
CA ASN A 339 54.21 -0.56 20.57
C ASN A 339 53.55 -0.02 19.30
N ALA A 340 54.35 0.77 18.59
CA ALA A 340 54.26 0.88 17.14
C ALA A 340 54.69 -0.46 16.53
N ASN A 341 54.06 -0.87 15.42
CA ASN A 341 54.79 -1.59 14.39
C ASN A 341 54.14 -1.41 13.01
N ASN A 342 54.94 -0.84 12.12
CA ASN A 342 54.89 -0.91 10.67
C ASN A 342 54.92 -2.36 10.18
N THR A 343 54.34 -2.62 9.00
CA THR A 343 54.78 -3.52 7.91
C THR A 343 53.58 -3.84 7.02
N SER A 344 53.64 -4.03 5.71
CA SER A 344 54.58 -3.71 4.63
C SER A 344 53.87 -4.19 3.36
N ALA A 345 54.11 -3.49 2.25
CA ALA A 345 53.70 -3.91 0.92
C ALA A 345 54.27 -5.31 0.56
N SER A 346 53.52 -6.09 -0.23
CA SER A 346 54.08 -7.16 -1.05
C SER A 346 53.39 -7.15 -2.40
N SER A 347 54.19 -6.84 -3.42
CA SER A 347 53.96 -7.14 -4.83
C SER A 347 54.15 -8.64 -5.11
N LYS A 348 53.37 -9.15 -6.08
CA LYS A 348 53.62 -10.28 -7.01
C LYS A 348 52.64 -9.98 -8.17
N VAL A 349 52.99 -9.78 -9.45
CA VAL A 349 53.87 -10.53 -10.37
C VAL A 349 53.64 -12.04 -10.23
N ASP A 350 52.57 -12.53 -10.85
CA ASP A 350 52.60 -13.06 -12.22
C ASP A 350 51.28 -12.72 -12.96
#